data_AF-A0A7R8WVI4-F1
#
_entry.id   AF-A0A7R8WVI4-F1
#
_cell.length_a   1.000
_cell.length_b   1.000
_cell.length_c   1.000
_cell.angle_alpha   90.00
_cell.angle_beta   90.00
_cell.angle_gamma   90.00
#
_symmetry.space_group_name_H-M   'P 1'
#
loop_
_entity.id
_entity.type
_entity.pdbx_description
1 polymer ?
#
loop_
_entity_poly.entity_id
_entity_poly.type
_entity_poly.pdbx_seq_one_letter_code
_entity_poly.pdbx_strand_id
1 'polypeptide(L)'
;MVGKDTNVVNQALATQCLMGLARGLKKKFSPFASSCLSVILETFKMENLNVVTALREAIDHVSFPLSLDQMQEDLLQALENENPSIKAETASFLARVFATRSPTLYNKNVIKAYATALVSTANEPDPTVRDNSCEALGVLLRANG
;
A
#
# COMPACT_ATOMS: atom_id res chain seq x y z
N MET A 1 -25.01 0.27 28.83
CA MET A 1 -23.59 0.09 28.45
C MET A 1 -23.52 0.31 26.95
N VAL A 2 -22.87 1.40 26.53
CA VAL A 2 -22.79 1.86 25.14
C VAL A 2 -22.15 0.77 24.27
N GLY A 3 -22.79 0.52 23.12
CA GLY A 3 -22.59 -0.63 22.26
C GLY A 3 -21.19 -0.78 21.70
N LYS A 4 -20.82 -2.05 21.51
CA LYS A 4 -19.69 -2.54 20.69
C LYS A 4 -19.93 -2.25 19.20
N ASP A 5 -20.10 -0.99 18.84
CA ASP A 5 -20.11 -0.56 17.44
C ASP A 5 -18.72 -0.03 17.08
N THR A 6 -17.74 -0.93 17.11
CA THR A 6 -16.44 -0.77 16.46
C THR A 6 -16.65 -0.90 14.95
N ASN A 7 -17.51 -0.06 14.40
CA ASN A 7 -18.01 -0.21 13.03
C ASN A 7 -16.87 0.12 12.06
N VAL A 8 -16.60 -0.80 11.15
CA VAL A 8 -15.80 -0.65 9.93
C VAL A 8 -16.01 0.72 9.26
N VAL A 9 -17.23 1.24 9.35
CA VAL A 9 -17.65 2.57 8.88
C VAL A 9 -16.89 3.73 9.55
N ASN A 10 -16.65 3.69 10.87
CA ASN A 10 -15.93 4.76 11.58
C ASN A 10 -14.46 4.81 11.18
N GLN A 11 -13.83 3.65 10.99
CA GLN A 11 -12.44 3.58 10.54
C GLN A 11 -12.31 4.01 9.08
N ALA A 12 -13.23 3.60 8.20
CA ALA A 12 -13.27 4.06 6.82
C ALA A 12 -13.50 5.58 6.72
N LEU A 13 -14.41 6.12 7.54
CA LEU A 13 -14.68 7.57 7.59
C LEU A 13 -13.47 8.34 8.13
N ALA A 14 -12.76 7.81 9.14
CA ALA A 14 -11.53 8.40 9.64
C ALA A 14 -10.45 8.43 8.55
N THR A 15 -10.29 7.35 7.77
CA THR A 15 -9.34 7.32 6.65
C THR A 15 -9.75 8.27 5.52
N GLN A 16 -11.05 8.42 5.23
CA GLN A 16 -11.56 9.43 4.29
C GLN A 16 -11.31 10.86 4.77
N CYS A 17 -11.48 11.14 6.07
CA CYS A 17 -11.13 12.44 6.66
C CYS A 17 -9.63 12.72 6.55
N LEU A 18 -8.78 11.74 6.84
CA LEU A 18 -7.34 11.84 6.66
C LEU A 18 -6.96 12.08 5.18
N MET A 19 -7.65 11.41 4.24
CA MET A 19 -7.49 11.64 2.81
C MET A 19 -7.89 13.06 2.41
N GLY A 20 -9.00 13.58 2.93
CA GLY A 20 -9.45 14.96 2.70
C GLY A 20 -8.43 15.99 3.20
N LEU A 21 -7.83 15.74 4.37
CA LEU A 21 -6.74 16.55 4.91
C LEU A 21 -5.46 16.45 4.07
N ALA A 22 -5.09 15.25 3.62
CA ALA A 22 -3.94 15.02 2.74
C ALA A 22 -4.07 15.80 1.42
N ARG A 23 -5.25 15.73 0.79
CA ARG A 23 -5.59 16.48 -0.43
C ARG A 23 -5.55 18.00 -0.19
N GLY A 24 -5.99 18.48 0.97
CA GLY A 24 -6.04 19.92 1.30
C GLY A 24 -4.70 20.56 1.70
N LEU A 25 -3.83 19.84 2.41
CA LEU A 25 -2.61 20.39 3.01
C LEU A 25 -1.36 20.30 2.10
N LYS A 26 -1.39 19.49 1.04
CA LYS A 26 -0.30 19.34 0.05
C LYS A 26 1.08 19.24 0.72
N LYS A 27 1.93 20.27 0.59
CA LYS A 27 3.32 20.30 1.12
C LYS A 27 3.42 20.19 2.64
N LYS A 28 2.42 20.63 3.40
CA LYS A 28 2.43 20.55 4.88
C LYS A 28 2.05 19.16 5.42
N PHE A 29 1.61 18.26 4.53
CA PHE A 29 1.19 16.90 4.90
C PHE A 29 2.35 15.90 4.96
N SER A 30 3.50 16.23 4.35
CA SER A 30 4.68 15.36 4.28
C SER A 30 5.08 14.66 5.61
N PRO A 31 5.07 15.31 6.80
CA PRO A 31 5.42 14.63 8.05
C PRO A 31 4.37 13.63 8.54
N PHE A 32 3.12 13.74 8.09
CA PHE A 32 2.04 12.81 8.45
C PHE A 32 1.85 11.70 7.42
N ALA A 33 2.45 11.84 6.23
CA ALA A 33 2.26 10.92 5.12
C ALA A 33 2.72 9.49 5.46
N SER A 34 3.90 9.30 6.08
CA SER A 34 4.36 7.97 6.51
C SER A 34 3.41 7.33 7.52
N SER A 35 2.99 8.06 8.55
CA SER A 35 2.03 7.52 9.53
C SER A 35 0.68 7.17 8.89
N CYS A 36 0.21 7.97 7.94
CA CYS A 36 -1.02 7.67 7.21
C CYS A 36 -0.86 6.45 6.29
N LEU A 37 0.32 6.25 5.69
CA LEU A 37 0.64 5.08 4.88
C LEU A 37 0.45 3.80 5.70
N SER A 38 1.12 3.69 6.87
CA SER A 38 1.01 2.49 7.72
C SER A 38 -0.43 2.24 8.17
N VAL A 39 -1.17 3.29 8.54
CA VAL A 39 -2.59 3.18 8.93
C VAL A 39 -3.46 2.68 7.78
N ILE A 40 -3.23 3.17 6.55
CA ILE A 40 -3.98 2.72 5.37
C ILE A 40 -3.66 1.26 5.07
N LEU A 41 -2.38 0.87 5.11
CA LEU A 41 -1.94 -0.52 4.89
C LEU A 41 -2.61 -1.49 5.87
N GLU A 42 -2.62 -1.16 7.16
CA GLU A 42 -3.30 -1.94 8.20
C GLU A 42 -4.82 -1.99 8.06
N THR A 43 -5.42 -1.03 7.33
CA THR A 43 -6.85 -0.99 7.09
C THR A 43 -7.27 -1.86 5.89
N PHE A 44 -6.32 -2.32 5.05
CA PHE A 44 -6.62 -3.26 3.95
C PHE A 44 -7.09 -4.65 4.41
N LYS A 45 -7.01 -4.97 5.71
CA LYS A 45 -7.70 -6.14 6.28
C LYS A 45 -9.22 -6.11 6.11
N MET A 46 -9.78 -4.95 5.77
CA MET A 46 -11.20 -4.81 5.47
C MET A 46 -11.47 -5.23 4.02
N GLU A 47 -12.37 -6.20 3.81
CA GLU A 47 -12.66 -6.74 2.47
C GLU A 47 -13.87 -6.08 1.79
N ASN A 48 -14.49 -5.09 2.44
CA ASN A 48 -15.63 -4.38 1.86
C ASN A 48 -15.17 -3.57 0.64
N LEU A 49 -15.72 -3.88 -0.54
CA LEU A 49 -15.33 -3.25 -1.80
C LEU A 49 -15.31 -1.72 -1.76
N ASN A 50 -16.34 -1.09 -1.18
CA ASN A 50 -16.41 0.37 -1.09
C ASN A 50 -15.28 0.95 -0.22
N VAL A 51 -14.92 0.23 0.85
CA VAL A 51 -13.81 0.62 1.73
C VAL A 51 -12.48 0.43 1.01
N VAL A 52 -12.25 -0.74 0.41
CA VAL A 52 -11.00 -1.05 -0.31
C VAL A 52 -10.75 -0.05 -1.44
N THR A 53 -11.77 0.28 -2.25
CA THR A 53 -11.65 1.28 -3.31
C THR A 53 -11.24 2.65 -2.75
N ALA A 54 -11.86 3.09 -1.65
CA ALA A 54 -11.49 4.35 -1.01
C ALA A 54 -10.05 4.32 -0.43
N LEU A 55 -9.62 3.18 0.12
CA LEU A 55 -8.24 3.01 0.63
C LEU A 55 -7.21 3.03 -0.50
N ARG A 56 -7.51 2.41 -1.66
CA ARG A 56 -6.65 2.43 -2.84
C ARG A 56 -6.43 3.87 -3.34
N GLU A 57 -7.49 4.66 -3.42
CA GLU A 57 -7.36 6.08 -3.76
C GLU A 57 -6.56 6.85 -2.68
N ALA A 58 -6.78 6.53 -1.41
CA ALA A 58 -6.09 7.20 -0.29
C ALA A 58 -4.59 6.97 -0.35
N ILE A 59 -4.16 5.71 -0.49
CA ILE A 59 -2.75 5.34 -0.48
C ILE A 59 -2.00 5.93 -1.68
N ASP A 60 -2.66 6.01 -2.85
CA ASP A 60 -2.09 6.61 -4.04
C ASP A 60 -1.84 8.12 -3.83
N HIS A 61 -2.72 8.83 -3.12
CA HIS A 61 -2.51 10.24 -2.77
C HIS A 61 -1.47 10.45 -1.65
N VAL A 62 -1.53 9.63 -0.60
CA VAL A 62 -0.64 9.74 0.57
C VAL A 62 0.80 9.38 0.20
N SER A 63 0.99 8.46 -0.74
CA SER A 63 2.33 8.07 -1.21
C SER A 63 3.00 9.13 -2.08
N PHE A 64 2.25 10.00 -2.76
CA PHE A 64 2.79 11.02 -3.68
C PHE A 64 3.99 11.83 -3.13
N PRO A 65 3.96 12.39 -1.91
CA PRO A 65 5.10 13.11 -1.33
C PRO A 65 6.24 12.22 -0.80
N LEU A 66 6.05 10.90 -0.68
CA LEU A 66 7.03 9.98 -0.10
C LEU A 66 7.93 9.40 -1.18
N SER A 67 9.23 9.23 -0.93
CA SER A 67 10.13 8.45 -1.79
C SER A 67 9.93 6.94 -1.59
N LEU A 68 10.43 6.11 -2.52
CA LEU A 68 10.37 4.66 -2.37
C LEU A 68 11.14 4.15 -1.14
N ASP A 69 12.28 4.77 -0.83
CA ASP A 69 13.06 4.45 0.37
C ASP A 69 12.28 4.79 1.65
N GLN A 70 11.55 5.92 1.67
CA GLN A 70 10.75 6.33 2.84
C GLN A 70 9.56 5.42 3.13
N MET A 71 9.03 4.73 2.11
CA MET A 71 7.91 3.80 2.26
C MET A 71 8.36 2.35 2.44
N GLN A 72 9.66 2.08 2.28
CA GLN A 72 10.16 0.71 2.10
C GLN A 72 9.90 -0.17 3.32
N GLU A 73 10.14 0.34 4.52
CA GLU A 73 9.93 -0.42 5.75
C GLU A 73 8.45 -0.80 5.92
N ASP A 74 7.55 0.17 5.82
CA ASP A 74 6.10 -0.05 5.94
C ASP A 74 5.57 -1.05 4.90
N LEU A 75 6.02 -0.93 3.65
CA LEU A 75 5.55 -1.78 2.55
C LEU A 75 6.08 -3.20 2.65
N LEU A 76 7.34 -3.39 3.05
CA LEU A 76 7.90 -4.72 3.28
C LEU A 76 7.21 -5.41 4.46
N GLN A 77 6.98 -4.67 5.55
CA GLN A 77 6.24 -5.21 6.70
C GLN A 77 4.81 -5.60 6.32
N ALA A 78 4.13 -4.82 5.49
CA ALA A 78 2.78 -5.15 5.02
C ALA A 78 2.75 -6.39 4.10
N LEU A 79 3.79 -6.64 3.31
CA LEU A 79 3.93 -7.89 2.53
C LEU A 79 4.20 -9.13 3.40
N GLU A 80 4.76 -8.95 4.59
CA GLU A 80 5.01 -10.02 5.56
C GLU A 80 3.84 -10.26 6.54
N ASN A 81 2.80 -9.43 6.51
CA ASN A 81 1.68 -9.46 7.45
C ASN A 81 0.87 -10.76 7.38
N GLU A 82 0.41 -11.35 8.48
CA GLU A 82 -0.34 -12.61 8.46
C GLU A 82 -1.69 -12.55 7.68
N ASN A 83 -2.25 -11.36 7.46
CA ASN A 83 -3.50 -11.18 6.74
C ASN A 83 -3.30 -11.14 5.21
N PRO A 84 -3.89 -12.07 4.44
CA PRO A 84 -3.70 -12.14 2.99
C PRO A 84 -4.24 -10.91 2.25
N SER A 85 -5.30 -10.28 2.74
CA SER A 85 -5.90 -9.10 2.12
C SER A 85 -4.96 -7.89 2.23
N ILE A 86 -4.22 -7.74 3.33
CA ILE A 86 -3.17 -6.72 3.46
C ILE A 86 -2.06 -6.97 2.43
N LYS A 87 -1.56 -8.21 2.31
CA LYS A 87 -0.51 -8.54 1.34
C LYS A 87 -0.95 -8.29 -0.10
N ALA A 88 -2.14 -8.76 -0.47
CA ALA A 88 -2.67 -8.66 -1.82
C ALA A 88 -2.84 -7.18 -2.24
N GLU A 89 -3.41 -6.35 -1.37
CA GLU A 89 -3.59 -4.93 -1.64
C GLU A 89 -2.26 -4.17 -1.68
N THR A 90 -1.31 -4.54 -0.82
CA THR A 90 0.05 -3.98 -0.82
C THR A 90 0.78 -4.30 -2.13
N ALA A 91 0.72 -5.56 -2.59
CA ALA A 91 1.29 -5.96 -3.87
C ALA A 91 0.64 -5.22 -5.06
N SER A 92 -0.69 -5.10 -5.05
CA SER A 92 -1.42 -4.32 -6.07
C SER A 92 -1.02 -2.84 -6.06
N PHE A 93 -0.83 -2.24 -4.89
CA PHE A 93 -0.32 -0.88 -4.75
C PHE A 93 1.10 -0.74 -5.31
N LEU A 94 2.00 -1.67 -4.98
CA LEU A 94 3.37 -1.69 -5.52
C LEU A 94 3.38 -1.75 -7.05
N ALA A 95 2.52 -2.56 -7.67
CA ALA A 95 2.39 -2.59 -9.13
C ALA A 95 2.07 -1.20 -9.71
N ARG A 96 1.15 -0.45 -9.09
CA ARG A 96 0.82 0.93 -9.51
C ARG A 96 1.97 1.90 -9.31
N VAL A 97 2.67 1.82 -8.18
CA VAL A 97 3.84 2.67 -7.90
C VAL A 97 4.95 2.40 -8.91
N PHE A 98 5.23 1.13 -9.23
CA PHE A 98 6.24 0.74 -10.21
C PHE A 98 5.89 1.17 -11.63
N ALA A 99 4.61 1.19 -11.99
CA ALA A 99 4.16 1.63 -13.31
C ALA A 99 4.26 3.15 -13.51
N THR A 100 4.13 3.93 -12.43
CA THR A 100 3.94 5.39 -12.51
C THR A 100 5.17 6.20 -12.15
N ARG A 101 6.11 5.65 -11.37
CA ARG A 101 7.29 6.38 -10.91
C ARG A 101 8.49 6.22 -11.84
N SER A 102 9.30 7.27 -11.91
CA SER A 102 10.48 7.33 -12.78
C SER A 102 11.47 6.19 -12.46
N PRO A 103 12.01 5.49 -13.49
CA PRO A 103 13.04 4.46 -13.34
C PRO A 103 14.29 4.93 -12.58
N THR A 104 14.58 6.23 -12.61
CA THR A 104 15.73 6.84 -11.91
C THR A 104 15.64 6.76 -10.39
N LEU A 105 14.47 6.40 -9.84
CA LEU A 105 14.24 6.26 -8.39
C LEU A 105 14.54 4.84 -7.88
N TYR A 106 14.82 3.88 -8.75
CA TYR A 106 15.10 2.51 -8.37
C TYR A 106 16.61 2.27 -8.30
N ASN A 107 17.14 2.17 -7.07
CA ASN A 107 18.49 1.66 -6.87
C ASN A 107 18.48 0.13 -6.74
N LYS A 108 19.62 -0.53 -6.99
CA LYS A 108 19.72 -2.00 -6.96
C LYS A 108 19.27 -2.63 -5.63
N ASN A 109 19.47 -1.94 -4.50
CA ASN A 109 19.10 -2.45 -3.18
C ASN A 109 17.58 -2.45 -2.99
N VAL A 110 16.93 -1.35 -3.38
CA VAL A 110 15.46 -1.20 -3.36
C VAL A 110 14.80 -2.24 -4.25
N ILE A 111 15.29 -2.42 -5.48
CA ILE A 111 14.78 -3.45 -6.39
C ILE A 111 14.91 -4.84 -5.77
N LYS A 112 16.09 -5.18 -5.24
CA LYS A 112 16.34 -6.49 -4.65
C LYS A 112 15.41 -6.76 -3.46
N ALA A 113 15.17 -5.77 -2.60
CA ALA A 113 14.30 -5.92 -1.44
C ALA A 113 12.86 -6.22 -1.86
N TYR A 114 12.27 -5.39 -2.73
CA TYR A 114 10.89 -5.61 -3.20
C TYR A 114 10.76 -6.88 -4.03
N ALA A 115 11.71 -7.18 -4.91
CA ALA A 115 11.68 -8.41 -5.70
C ALA A 115 11.73 -9.66 -4.80
N THR A 116 12.56 -9.65 -3.76
CA THR A 116 12.64 -10.77 -2.80
C THR A 116 11.32 -10.97 -2.07
N ALA A 117 10.73 -9.89 -1.54
CA ALA A 117 9.45 -9.95 -0.84
C ALA A 117 8.31 -10.42 -1.77
N LEU A 118 8.22 -9.85 -2.97
CA LEU A 118 7.17 -10.22 -3.93
C LEU A 118 7.32 -11.64 -4.47
N VAL A 119 8.54 -12.15 -4.63
CA VAL A 119 8.76 -13.57 -4.97
C VAL A 119 8.27 -14.46 -3.84
N SER A 120 8.50 -14.08 -2.57
CA SER A 120 7.97 -14.83 -1.44
C SER A 120 6.45 -14.87 -1.47
N THR A 121 5.78 -13.72 -1.59
CA THR A 121 4.31 -13.64 -1.62
C THR A 121 3.70 -14.29 -2.86
N ALA A 122 4.41 -14.29 -4.00
CA ALA A 122 3.99 -15.00 -5.21
C ALA A 122 3.92 -16.54 -5.05
N ASN A 123 4.50 -17.11 -3.98
CA ASN A 123 4.45 -18.54 -3.68
C ASN A 123 3.45 -18.89 -2.57
N GLU A 124 2.65 -17.93 -2.09
CA GLU A 124 1.69 -18.16 -1.01
C GLU A 124 0.42 -18.92 -1.47
N PRO A 125 -0.31 -19.57 -0.55
CA PRO A 125 -1.49 -20.36 -0.90
C PRO A 125 -2.67 -19.52 -1.41
N ASP A 126 -2.77 -18.24 -1.02
CA ASP A 126 -3.85 -17.37 -1.47
C ASP A 126 -3.66 -16.95 -2.95
N PRO A 127 -4.65 -17.21 -3.83
CA PRO A 127 -4.52 -16.90 -5.25
C PRO A 127 -4.41 -15.40 -5.54
N THR A 128 -5.12 -14.55 -4.78
CA THR A 128 -5.11 -13.11 -5.00
C THR A 128 -3.76 -12.51 -4.63
N VAL A 129 -3.17 -12.96 -3.52
CA VAL A 129 -1.81 -12.59 -3.13
C VAL A 129 -0.82 -12.96 -4.22
N ARG A 130 -0.91 -14.17 -4.77
CA ARG A 130 -0.01 -14.61 -5.85
C ARG A 130 -0.15 -13.78 -7.11
N ASP A 131 -1.39 -13.62 -7.60
CA ASP A 131 -1.65 -12.94 -8.87
C ASP A 131 -1.20 -11.48 -8.82
N ASN A 132 -1.53 -10.76 -7.74
CA ASN A 132 -1.10 -9.37 -7.53
C ASN A 132 0.42 -9.26 -7.37
N SER A 133 1.07 -10.23 -6.71
CA SER A 133 2.52 -10.23 -6.55
C SER A 133 3.25 -10.48 -7.87
N CYS A 134 2.74 -11.40 -8.69
CA CYS A 134 3.25 -11.68 -10.03
C CYS A 134 3.08 -10.46 -10.95
N GLU A 135 1.94 -9.76 -10.87
CA GLU A 135 1.73 -8.51 -11.60
C GLU A 135 2.76 -7.45 -11.18
N ALA A 136 2.93 -7.24 -9.87
CA ALA A 136 3.90 -6.28 -9.35
C ALA A 136 5.33 -6.60 -9.78
N LEU A 137 5.72 -7.88 -9.77
CA LEU A 137 7.01 -8.33 -10.30
C LEU A 137 7.16 -8.04 -11.80
N GLY A 138 6.14 -8.35 -12.60
CA GLY A 138 6.15 -8.08 -14.03
C GLY A 138 6.32 -6.59 -14.34
N VAL A 139 5.63 -5.73 -13.61
CA VAL A 139 5.77 -4.27 -13.75
C VAL A 139 7.15 -3.80 -13.29
N LEU A 140 7.66 -4.31 -12.16
CA LEU A 140 8.99 -3.98 -11.66
C LEU A 140 10.07 -4.35 -12.68
N LEU A 141 9.98 -5.53 -13.30
CA LEU A 141 10.92 -5.96 -14.34
C LEU A 141 10.86 -5.05 -15.57
N ARG A 142 9.65 -4.70 -16.04
CA ARG A 142 9.48 -3.80 -17.18
C ARG A 142 10.01 -2.39 -16.91
N ALA A 143 9.89 -1.89 -15.69
CA ALA A 143 10.38 -0.55 -15.34
C ALA A 143 11.91 -0.48 -15.23
N ASN A 144 12.60 -1.62 -15.12
CA ASN A 144 14.05 -1.72 -14.86
C ASN A 144 14.84 -2.48 -15.94
N GLY A 145 14.18 -3.00 -16.98
CA GLY A 145 14.80 -3.66 -18.14
C GLY A 145 14.82 -2.74 -19.35
#